data_AF-A0A9K3JPC6-F1
#
_entry.id   AF-A0A9K3JPC6-F1
#
_cell.length_a   1.000
_cell.length_b   1.000
_cell.length_c   1.000
_cell.angle_alpha   90.00
_cell.angle_beta   90.00
_cell.angle_gamma   90.00
#
_symmetry.space_group_name_H-M   'P 1'
#
loop_
_entity.id
_entity.type
_entity.pdbx_description
1 polymer ?
#
loop_
_entity_poly.entity_id
_entity_poly.type
_entity_poly.pdbx_seq_one_letter_code
_entity_poly.pdbx_strand_id
1 'polypeptide(L)'
;MGRFSKIAVKQLKSMNSKAEMEFVVEVEILGRVRHKNLLGLRGYCALAERRLIVYDYMPNLSLLSHLHGQFAAEVQLDWKKRMKIAIGSAEGLLLMLLLMTDNGGSWWLGYIQQKS
;
A
#
# COMPACT_ATOMS: atom_id res chain seq x y z
N MET A 1 -11.43 -27.81 0.93
CA MET A 1 -10.48 -27.53 -0.18
C MET A 1 -9.97 -26.11 -0.04
N GLY A 2 -8.65 -25.93 0.15
CA GLY A 2 -8.06 -24.59 0.27
C GLY A 2 -8.09 -23.86 -1.07
N ARG A 3 -8.67 -22.66 -1.11
CA ARG A 3 -8.72 -21.84 -2.33
C ARG A 3 -7.35 -21.20 -2.55
N PHE A 4 -6.58 -21.73 -3.52
CA PHE A 4 -5.33 -21.10 -3.95
C PHE A 4 -5.63 -19.73 -4.59
N SER A 5 -4.97 -18.69 -4.11
CA SER A 5 -5.13 -17.32 -4.64
C SER A 5 -3.77 -16.68 -4.85
N LYS A 6 -3.55 -16.11 -6.04
CA LYS A 6 -2.29 -15.45 -6.43
C LYS A 6 -1.94 -14.32 -5.45
N ILE A 7 -0.65 -14.12 -5.22
CA ILE A 7 -0.10 -13.09 -4.33
C ILE A 7 0.94 -12.24 -5.05
N ALA A 8 1.14 -11.02 -4.54
CA ALA A 8 2.28 -10.19 -4.87
C ALA A 8 3.17 -10.03 -3.63
N VAL A 9 4.49 -10.11 -3.81
CA VAL A 9 5.47 -9.94 -2.72
C VAL A 9 6.35 -8.74 -3.06
N LYS A 10 6.29 -7.70 -2.21
CA LYS A 10 7.19 -6.55 -2.26
C LYS A 10 8.37 -6.80 -1.33
N GLN A 11 9.57 -6.84 -1.87
CA GLN A 11 10.81 -6.92 -1.10
C GLN A 11 11.53 -5.58 -1.10
N LEU A 12 11.92 -5.09 0.07
CA LEU A 12 12.79 -3.93 0.17
C LEU A 12 14.21 -4.32 -0.27
N LYS A 13 14.78 -3.54 -1.21
CA LYS A 13 16.09 -3.81 -1.81
C LYS A 13 17.27 -3.35 -0.95
N SER A 14 17.08 -2.30 -0.15
CA SER A 14 18.12 -1.71 0.69
C SER A 14 17.54 -1.39 2.06
N MET A 15 18.25 -1.81 3.11
CA MET A 15 17.90 -1.45 4.48
C MET A 15 18.51 -0.11 4.83
N ASN A 16 17.69 0.93 4.88
CA ASN A 16 18.06 2.21 5.49
C ASN A 16 16.92 2.65 6.41
N SER A 17 17.19 3.61 7.29
CA SER A 17 16.21 4.05 8.29
C SER A 17 14.89 4.52 7.68
N LYS A 18 14.94 5.16 6.51
CA LYS A 18 13.74 5.60 5.79
C LYS A 18 12.94 4.41 5.25
N ALA A 19 13.60 3.44 4.62
CA ALA A 19 12.93 2.26 4.08
C ALA A 19 12.32 1.38 5.18
N GLU A 20 13.01 1.25 6.32
CA GLU A 20 12.47 0.55 7.49
C GLU A 20 11.24 1.25 8.04
N MET A 21 11.29 2.58 8.13
CA MET A 21 10.16 3.39 8.54
C MET A 21 8.97 3.27 7.58
N GLU A 22 9.21 3.34 6.28
CA GLU A 22 8.17 3.11 5.25
C GLU A 22 7.55 1.72 5.39
N PHE A 23 8.35 0.69 5.66
CA PHE A 23 7.86 -0.66 5.91
C PHE A 23 6.94 -0.74 7.14
N VAL A 24 7.38 -0.19 8.27
CA VAL A 24 6.59 -0.19 9.52
C VAL A 24 5.26 0.53 9.32
N VAL A 25 5.31 1.73 8.73
CA VAL A 25 4.12 2.54 8.44
C VAL A 25 3.16 1.79 7.52
N GLU A 26 3.67 1.17 6.45
CA GLU A 26 2.85 0.44 5.48
C GLU A 26 2.18 -0.79 6.11
N VAL A 27 2.92 -1.57 6.92
CA VAL A 27 2.38 -2.75 7.61
C VAL A 27 1.35 -2.36 8.68
N GLU A 28 1.61 -1.31 9.46
CA GLU A 28 0.70 -0.87 10.53
C GLU A 28 -0.62 -0.37 9.95
N ILE A 29 -0.57 0.46 8.92
CA ILE A 29 -1.77 1.03 8.29
C ILE A 29 -2.56 -0.05 7.56
N LEU A 30 -1.91 -0.82 6.69
CA LEU A 30 -2.60 -1.83 5.90
C LEU A 30 -3.01 -3.06 6.75
N GLY A 31 -2.38 -3.29 7.89
CA GLY A 31 -2.80 -4.29 8.86
C GLY A 31 -4.11 -3.93 9.56
N ARG A 32 -4.38 -2.64 9.76
CA ARG A 32 -5.60 -2.15 10.42
C ARG A 32 -6.75 -1.91 9.43
N VAL A 33 -6.45 -1.73 8.15
CA VAL A 33 -7.44 -1.34 7.13
C VAL A 33 -7.75 -2.46 6.16
N ARG A 34 -9.05 -2.74 6.01
CA ARG A 34 -9.57 -3.47 4.86
C ARG A 34 -10.61 -2.62 4.16
N HIS A 35 -10.25 -2.11 2.98
CA HIS A 35 -11.16 -1.32 2.15
C HIS A 35 -11.12 -1.79 0.71
N LYS A 36 -12.26 -1.75 0.02
CA LYS A 36 -12.40 -2.18 -1.38
C LYS A 36 -11.47 -1.45 -2.36
N ASN A 37 -11.03 -0.23 -2.01
CA ASN A 37 -10.14 0.59 -2.82
C ASN A 37 -8.69 0.64 -2.28
N LEU A 38 -8.36 -0.20 -1.30
CA LEU A 38 -7.01 -0.34 -0.77
C LEU A 38 -6.49 -1.74 -1.05
N LEU A 39 -5.18 -1.83 -1.25
CA LEU A 39 -4.52 -3.10 -1.54
C LEU A 39 -4.58 -3.99 -0.29
N GLY A 40 -5.14 -5.19 -0.41
CA GLY A 40 -5.28 -6.11 0.72
C GLY A 40 -3.94 -6.67 1.18
N LEU A 41 -3.53 -6.33 2.41
CA LEU A 41 -2.38 -6.94 3.06
C LEU A 41 -2.76 -8.36 3.55
N ARG A 42 -2.01 -9.37 3.10
CA ARG A 42 -2.13 -10.74 3.62
C ARG A 42 -1.19 -11.00 4.78
N GLY A 43 -0.03 -10.36 4.80
CA GLY A 43 0.96 -10.52 5.86
C GLY A 43 2.28 -9.86 5.49
N TYR A 44 3.25 -9.99 6.39
CA TYR A 44 4.60 -9.47 6.21
C TYR A 44 5.62 -10.45 6.78
N CYS A 45 6.88 -10.28 6.39
CA CYS A 45 8.02 -10.98 6.98
C CYS A 45 9.11 -9.96 7.30
N ALA A 46 9.50 -9.91 8.57
CA ALA A 46 10.62 -9.13 9.07
C ALA A 46 11.64 -10.09 9.70
N LEU A 47 12.51 -10.66 8.87
CA LEU A 47 13.52 -11.63 9.30
C LEU A 47 14.90 -11.14 8.90
N ALA A 48 15.80 -11.00 9.88
CA ALA A 48 17.15 -10.48 9.70
C ALA A 48 17.12 -9.18 8.87
N GLU A 49 17.85 -9.16 7.76
CA GLU A 49 17.94 -8.01 6.86
C GLU A 49 16.90 -8.02 5.73
N ARG A 50 15.84 -8.82 5.84
CA ARG A 50 14.78 -8.89 4.84
C ARG A 50 13.49 -8.29 5.38
N ARG A 51 12.88 -7.46 4.55
CA ARG A 51 11.53 -6.92 4.74
C ARG A 51 10.69 -7.28 3.53
N LEU A 52 9.68 -8.11 3.75
CA LEU A 52 8.74 -8.56 2.73
C LEU A 52 7.33 -8.16 3.13
N ILE A 53 6.57 -7.64 2.18
CA ILE A 53 5.14 -7.37 2.34
C ILE A 53 4.38 -8.21 1.32
N VAL A 54 3.38 -8.95 1.78
CA VAL A 54 2.60 -9.89 0.97
C VAL A 54 1.19 -9.36 0.80
N TYR A 55 0.77 -9.21 -0.46
CA TYR A 55 -0.53 -8.68 -0.81
C TYR A 55 -1.35 -9.63 -1.70
N ASP A 56 -2.64 -9.33 -1.80
CA ASP A 56 -3.47 -9.85 -2.89
C ASP A 56 -2.92 -9.44 -4.25
N TYR A 57 -2.83 -10.39 -5.19
CA TYR A 57 -2.41 -10.08 -6.56
C TYR A 57 -3.50 -9.30 -7.30
N MET A 58 -3.14 -8.15 -7.87
CA MET A 58 -4.02 -7.37 -8.74
C MET A 58 -3.77 -7.70 -10.22
N PRO A 59 -4.74 -8.27 -10.94
CA PRO A 59 -4.55 -8.70 -12.33
C PRO A 59 -4.51 -7.54 -13.34
N ASN A 60 -5.09 -6.38 -12.98
CA ASN A 60 -5.28 -5.25 -13.90
C ASN A 60 -4.11 -4.26 -13.89
N LEU A 61 -2.90 -4.71 -13.55
CA LEU A 61 -1.67 -3.90 -13.51
C LEU A 61 -1.86 -2.54 -12.79
N SER A 62 -0.97 -1.59 -13.05
CA SER A 62 -1.08 -0.25 -12.48
C SER A 62 -1.97 0.65 -13.34
N LEU A 63 -2.57 1.66 -12.71
CA LEU A 63 -3.28 2.72 -13.42
C LEU A 63 -2.35 3.46 -14.41
N LEU A 64 -1.09 3.64 -14.05
CA LEU A 64 -0.07 4.23 -14.91
C LEU A 64 0.08 3.45 -16.22
N SER A 65 0.07 2.11 -16.14
CA SER A 65 0.15 1.23 -17.32
C SER A 65 -1.03 1.42 -18.28
N HIS A 66 -2.19 1.80 -17.76
CA HIS A 66 -3.43 2.02 -18.53
C HIS A 66 -3.61 3.46 -19.00
N LEU A 67 -2.96 4.44 -18.38
CA LEU A 67 -3.02 5.85 -18.79
C LEU A 67 -1.88 6.26 -19.73
N HIS A 68 -0.68 5.76 -19.47
CA HIS A 68 0.55 6.19 -20.13
C HIS A 68 1.45 5.03 -20.58
N GLY A 69 1.06 3.78 -20.31
CA GLY A 69 1.84 2.60 -20.67
C GLY A 69 1.37 1.92 -21.96
N GLN A 70 1.91 0.74 -22.20
CA GLN A 70 1.63 -0.09 -23.39
C GLN A 70 0.14 -0.42 -23.57
N PHE A 71 -0.67 -0.39 -22.51
CA PHE A 71 -2.11 -0.69 -22.56
C PHE A 71 -2.99 0.54 -22.74
N ALA A 72 -2.41 1.75 -22.83
CA ALA A 72 -3.20 2.97 -22.98
C ALA A 72 -4.02 3.01 -24.27
N ALA A 73 -3.56 2.35 -25.32
CA ALA A 73 -4.30 2.21 -26.58
C ALA A 73 -5.37 1.10 -26.52
N GLU A 74 -5.08 0.00 -25.81
CA GLU A 74 -5.91 -1.21 -25.76
C GLU A 74 -7.11 -1.09 -24.82
N VAL A 75 -6.92 -0.43 -23.67
CA VAL A 75 -7.95 -0.27 -22.65
C VAL A 75 -8.21 1.22 -22.46
N GLN A 76 -9.10 1.76 -23.29
CA GLN A 76 -9.59 3.12 -23.13
C GLN A 76 -10.40 3.22 -21.84
N LEU A 77 -9.77 3.78 -20.79
CA LEU A 77 -10.46 4.19 -19.58
C LEU A 77 -11.39 5.36 -19.92
N ASP A 78 -12.65 5.06 -20.19
CA ASP A 78 -13.69 6.07 -20.37
C ASP A 78 -13.81 6.98 -19.13
N TRP A 79 -14.39 8.17 -19.32
CA TRP A 79 -14.49 9.17 -18.26
C TRP A 79 -15.18 8.64 -17.00
N LYS A 80 -16.22 7.81 -17.17
CA LYS A 80 -16.98 7.24 -16.05
C LYS A 80 -16.11 6.31 -15.20
N LYS A 81 -15.28 5.47 -15.83
CA LYS A 81 -14.30 4.62 -15.14
C LYS A 81 -13.23 5.45 -14.44
N ARG A 82 -12.70 6.50 -15.10
CA ARG A 82 -11.71 7.40 -14.50
C ARG A 82 -12.26 8.08 -13.24
N MET A 83 -13.50 8.58 -13.30
CA MET A 83 -14.16 9.18 -12.13
C MET A 83 -14.34 8.19 -10.99
N LYS A 84 -14.74 6.95 -11.30
CA LYS A 84 -14.85 5.89 -10.28
C LYS A 84 -13.51 5.59 -9.61
N ILE A 85 -12.42 5.54 -10.39
CA ILE A 85 -11.06 5.33 -9.87
C ILE A 85 -10.64 6.52 -8.99
N ALA A 86 -10.85 7.75 -9.45
CA ALA A 86 -10.48 8.95 -8.70
C ALA A 86 -11.20 9.04 -7.34
N ILE A 87 -12.52 8.81 -7.33
CA ILE A 87 -13.33 8.77 -6.10
C ILE A 87 -12.84 7.63 -5.20
N GLY A 88 -12.64 6.44 -5.75
CA GLY A 88 -12.20 5.28 -4.95
C GLY A 88 -10.83 5.50 -4.31
N SER A 89 -9.89 6.13 -5.02
CA SER A 89 -8.58 6.52 -4.49
C SER A 89 -8.71 7.55 -3.37
N ALA A 90 -9.58 8.55 -3.54
CA ALA A 90 -9.83 9.56 -2.51
C ALA A 90 -10.42 8.95 -1.23
N GLU A 91 -11.40 8.03 -1.35
CA GLU A 91 -11.97 7.29 -0.23
C GLU A 91 -10.89 6.47 0.52
N GLY A 92 -10.01 5.79 -0.22
CA GLY A 92 -8.92 5.01 0.37
C GLY A 92 -7.90 5.88 1.12
N LEU A 93 -7.52 7.02 0.53
CA LEU A 93 -6.60 7.98 1.15
C LEU A 93 -7.20 8.59 2.42
N LEU A 94 -8.48 8.99 2.39
CA LEU A 94 -9.15 9.56 3.56
C LEU A 94 -9.16 8.57 4.73
N LEU A 95 -9.46 7.30 4.47
CA LEU A 95 -9.45 6.26 5.50
C LEU A 95 -8.05 6.08 6.12
N MET A 96 -6.99 6.09 5.29
CA MET A 96 -5.61 6.04 5.80
C MET A 96 -5.29 7.25 6.69
N LEU A 97 -5.68 8.46 6.26
CA LEU A 97 -5.42 9.69 7.01
C LEU A 97 -6.12 9.71 8.38
N LEU A 98 -7.38 9.27 8.46
CA LEU A 98 -8.12 9.21 9.72
C LEU A 98 -7.44 8.30 10.76
N LEU A 99 -6.85 7.19 10.31
CA LEU A 99 -6.14 6.27 11.19
C LEU A 99 -4.76 6.78 11.61
N MET A 100 -4.15 7.67 10.81
CA MET A 100 -2.95 8.37 11.24
C MET A 100 -3.25 9.42 12.31
N THR A 101 -4.45 10.03 12.30
CA THR A 101 -4.83 11.07 13.27
C THR A 101 -5.31 10.53 14.61
N ASP A 102 -5.84 9.30 14.67
CA ASP A 102 -6.26 8.64 15.92
C ASP A 102 -5.09 8.09 16.76
N ASN A 103 -3.88 8.07 16.21
CA ASN A 103 -2.67 7.74 16.96
C ASN A 103 -2.23 8.97 17.79
N GLY A 104 -2.77 9.11 19.00
CA GLY A 104 -2.32 10.08 20.02
C GLY A 104 -0.80 10.30 19.96
N GLY A 105 -0.40 11.54 19.67
CA GLY A 105 0.87 11.90 19.03
C GLY A 105 2.16 11.66 19.83
N SER A 106 2.49 10.42 20.19
CA SER A 106 3.68 10.09 20.99
C SER A 106 4.76 9.30 20.24
N TRP A 107 4.46 8.65 19.11
CA TRP A 107 5.44 7.77 18.43
C TRP A 107 6.44 8.52 17.55
N TRP A 108 6.02 9.60 16.88
CA TRP A 108 6.91 10.42 16.04
C TRP A 108 7.86 11.28 16.87
N LEU A 109 7.44 11.70 18.08
CA LEU A 109 8.26 12.47 19.01
C LEU A 109 9.43 11.63 19.58
N GLY A 110 9.17 10.37 19.96
CA GLY A 110 10.22 9.47 20.44
C GLY A 110 11.29 9.15 19.38
N TYR A 111 10.91 9.14 18.10
CA TYR A 111 11.83 8.87 16.98
C TYR A 111 12.70 10.07 16.61
N ILE A 112 12.24 11.30 16.84
CA ILE A 112 13.05 12.52 16.62
C ILE A 112 14.11 12.70 17.71
N GLN A 113 13.84 12.25 18.94
CA GLN A 113 14.80 12.33 20.05
C GLN A 113 15.96 11.33 19.98
N GLN A 114 15.90 10.29 19.15
CA GLN A 114 17.02 9.37 18.97
C GLN A 114 18.07 9.88 17.96
N LYS A 115 17.89 11.10 17.44
CA LYS A 115 18.80 11.76 16.49
C LYS A 115 19.32 13.12 16.96
N SER A 116 19.17 13.43 18.25
CA SER A 116 19.78 14.59 18.92
C SER A 116 20.89 14.16 19.87
#